data_AF-A0A7C6YP30-F1
#
_entry.id   AF-A0A7C6YP30-F1
#
_cell.length_a   1.000
_cell.length_b   1.000
_cell.length_c   1.000
_cell.angle_alpha   90.00
_cell.angle_beta   90.00
_cell.angle_gamma   90.00
#
_symmetry.space_group_name_H-M   'P 1'
#
loop_
_entity.id
_entity.type
_entity.pdbx_description
1 polymer ?
#
loop_
_entity_poly.entity_id
_entity_poly.type
_entity_poly.pdbx_seq_one_letter_code
_entity_poly.pdbx_strand_id
1 'polypeptide(L)'
;MNYLICENCEGYYHLKEGESLDDFESCECGGKFYLLEYGEDGQFQSPKIICESCRNLNEINTPFCSICGQILRPSKEIVSSENNNTFKPRFYASLTFIALSIMILGLFL
;
A
#
# COMPACT_ATOMS: atom_id res chain seq x y z
N MET A 1 -18.41 10.03 -3.88
CA MET A 1 -18.48 8.57 -4.18
C MET A 1 -17.50 7.84 -3.27
N ASN A 2 -17.86 6.68 -2.73
CA ASN A 2 -17.04 5.98 -1.75
C ASN A 2 -16.66 4.59 -2.24
N TYR A 3 -15.40 4.22 -2.07
CA TYR A 3 -14.86 2.95 -2.53
C TYR A 3 -14.13 2.23 -1.41
N LEU A 4 -14.39 0.92 -1.29
CA LEU A 4 -13.57 0.00 -0.51
C LEU A 4 -12.52 -0.59 -1.41
N ILE A 5 -11.24 -0.48 -1.04
CA ILE A 5 -10.12 -1.02 -1.80
C ILE A 5 -9.36 -2.02 -0.94
N CYS A 6 -9.06 -3.21 -1.49
CA CYS A 6 -8.33 -4.24 -0.78
C CYS A 6 -6.82 -3.97 -0.80
N GLU A 7 -6.18 -4.02 0.37
CA GLU A 7 -4.73 -3.85 0.51
C GLU A 7 -3.88 -4.96 -0.11
N ASN A 8 -4.48 -6.13 -0.36
CA ASN A 8 -3.75 -7.33 -0.76
C ASN A 8 -3.93 -7.66 -2.24
N CYS A 9 -5.16 -7.63 -2.74
CA CYS A 9 -5.47 -7.98 -4.14
C CYS A 9 -5.85 -6.78 -5.01
N GLU A 10 -5.87 -5.56 -4.45
CA GLU A 10 -6.25 -4.31 -5.14
C GLU A 10 -7.69 -4.31 -5.72
N GLY A 11 -8.49 -5.33 -5.39
CA GLY A 11 -9.91 -5.38 -5.72
C GLY A 11 -10.65 -4.21 -5.08
N TYR A 12 -11.63 -3.67 -5.79
CA TYR A 12 -12.42 -2.52 -5.34
C TYR A 12 -13.91 -2.79 -5.37
N TYR A 13 -14.62 -2.12 -4.47
CA TYR A 13 -16.08 -2.12 -4.41
C TYR A 13 -16.59 -0.68 -4.25
N HIS A 14 -17.53 -0.27 -5.10
CA HIS A 14 -18.20 1.03 -4.98
C HIS A 14 -19.42 0.89 -4.07
N LEU A 15 -19.41 1.59 -2.95
CA LEU A 15 -20.53 1.60 -2.00
C LEU A 15 -21.72 2.31 -2.64
N LYS A 16 -22.86 1.63 -2.64
CA LYS A 16 -24.12 2.22 -3.10
C LYS A 16 -24.70 3.11 -2.01
N GLU A 17 -25.63 3.96 -2.43
CA GLU A 17 -26.36 4.81 -1.50
C GLU A 17 -27.10 3.95 -0.46
N GLY A 18 -26.87 4.26 0.82
CA GLY A 18 -27.46 3.53 1.95
C GLY A 18 -26.69 2.28 2.39
N GLU A 19 -25.67 1.83 1.66
CA GLU A 19 -24.78 0.78 2.13
C GLU A 19 -23.82 1.34 3.19
N SER A 20 -23.68 0.60 4.29
CA SER A 20 -22.74 0.97 5.33
C SER A 20 -21.40 0.27 5.09
N LEU A 21 -20.29 0.95 5.41
CA LEU A 21 -18.98 0.29 5.56
C LEU A 21 -19.07 -0.91 6.50
N ASP A 22 -20.01 -0.80 7.41
CA ASP A 22 -20.25 -1.75 8.45
C ASP A 22 -20.81 -3.11 7.94
N ASP A 23 -21.25 -3.17 6.68
CA ASP A 23 -21.75 -4.39 6.06
C ASP A 23 -20.61 -5.24 5.46
N PHE A 24 -19.37 -4.74 5.48
CA PHE A 24 -18.22 -5.36 4.85
C PHE A 24 -17.16 -5.73 5.90
N GLU A 25 -16.92 -7.02 6.11
CA GLU A 25 -15.92 -7.49 7.08
C GLU A 25 -14.50 -7.51 6.49
N SER A 26 -14.30 -8.20 5.35
CA SER A 26 -12.99 -8.35 4.69
C SER A 26 -13.15 -8.70 3.22
N CYS A 27 -12.07 -8.54 2.44
CA CYS A 27 -12.03 -9.03 1.06
C CYS A 27 -12.06 -10.56 1.03
N GLU A 28 -12.61 -11.15 -0.04
CA GLU A 28 -12.63 -12.60 -0.27
C GLU A 28 -11.21 -13.21 -0.28
N CYS A 29 -10.19 -12.42 -0.61
CA CYS A 29 -8.79 -12.86 -0.55
C CYS A 29 -8.20 -12.85 0.88
N GLY A 30 -8.99 -12.47 1.89
CA GLY A 30 -8.56 -12.27 3.28
C GLY A 30 -7.84 -10.94 3.55
N GLY A 31 -7.71 -10.08 2.54
CA GLY A 31 -7.12 -8.74 2.69
C GLY A 31 -8.10 -7.73 3.30
N LYS A 32 -7.53 -6.72 3.96
CA LYS A 32 -8.31 -5.64 4.60
C LYS A 32 -8.72 -4.57 3.60
N PHE A 33 -9.77 -3.83 3.96
CA PHE A 33 -10.22 -2.69 3.17
C PHE A 33 -9.72 -1.37 3.76
N TYR A 34 -9.36 -0.45 2.87
CA TYR A 34 -9.31 0.98 3.15
C TYR A 34 -10.40 1.72 2.38
N LEU A 35 -10.84 2.85 2.93
CA LEU A 35 -11.86 3.69 2.34
C LEU A 35 -11.21 4.81 1.52
N LEU A 36 -11.67 4.94 0.28
CA LEU A 36 -11.33 6.07 -0.59
C LEU A 36 -12.59 6.88 -0.87
N GLU A 37 -12.56 8.16 -0.50
CA GLU A 37 -13.65 9.10 -0.74
C GLU A 37 -13.30 10.01 -1.91
N TYR A 38 -14.21 10.06 -2.89
CA TYR A 38 -14.14 10.95 -4.04
C TYR A 38 -15.12 12.11 -3.84
N GLY A 39 -14.61 13.34 -3.77
CA GLY A 39 -15.42 14.54 -3.70
C GLY A 39 -16.20 14.77 -5.00
N GLU A 40 -17.32 15.49 -4.93
CA GLU A 40 -18.09 15.90 -6.11
C GLU A 40 -17.32 16.90 -7.00
N ASP A 41 -16.33 17.56 -6.43
CA ASP A 41 -15.39 18.46 -7.09
C ASP A 41 -14.28 17.73 -7.87
N GLY A 42 -14.30 16.39 -7.86
CA GLY A 42 -13.35 15.56 -8.58
C GLY A 42 -12.02 15.34 -7.85
N GLN A 43 -11.89 15.80 -6.61
CA GLN A 43 -10.68 15.64 -5.82
C GLN A 43 -10.70 14.35 -5.00
N PHE A 44 -9.52 13.70 -4.93
CA PHE A 44 -9.31 12.55 -4.06
C PHE A 44 -9.04 13.01 -2.64
N GLN A 45 -9.77 12.45 -1.67
CA GLN A 45 -9.37 12.56 -0.28
C GLN A 45 -8.31 11.49 0.05
N SER A 46 -7.48 11.78 1.05
CA SER A 46 -6.51 10.80 1.55
C SER A 46 -7.24 9.52 2.00
N PRO A 47 -6.74 8.32 1.66
CA PRO A 47 -7.34 7.08 2.07
C PRO A 47 -7.44 6.98 3.60
N LYS A 48 -8.53 6.37 4.09
CA LYS A 48 -8.75 6.12 5.51
C LYS A 48 -8.66 4.62 5.80
N ILE A 49 -7.98 4.27 6.89
CA ILE A 49 -7.91 2.89 7.37
C ILE A 49 -9.04 2.60 8.35
N ILE A 50 -9.66 1.43 8.20
CA ILE A 50 -10.76 0.95 9.07
C ILE A 50 -10.14 0.17 10.24
N CYS A 51 -10.52 0.52 11.48
CA CYS A 51 -10.10 -0.24 12.66
C CYS A 51 -10.88 -1.56 12.77
N GLU A 52 -10.18 -2.69 12.89
CA GLU A 52 -10.84 -4.01 12.96
C GLU A 52 -11.56 -4.28 14.29
N SER A 53 -11.15 -3.63 15.37
CA SER A 53 -11.76 -3.83 16.70
C SER A 53 -13.03 -3.02 16.89
N CYS A 54 -13.04 -1.75 16.43
CA CYS A 54 -14.14 -0.82 16.71
C CYS A 54 -14.71 -0.11 15.48
N ARG A 55 -14.16 -0.38 14.30
CA ARG A 55 -14.61 0.15 12.98
C ARG A 55 -14.55 1.65 12.79
N ASN A 56 -13.95 2.37 13.74
CA ASN A 56 -13.63 3.77 13.54
C ASN A 56 -12.69 3.95 12.32
N LEU A 57 -12.96 4.96 11.51
CA LEU A 57 -12.09 5.40 10.43
C LEU A 57 -10.93 6.24 10.98
N ASN A 58 -9.72 5.96 10.54
CA ASN A 58 -8.52 6.68 10.94
C ASN A 58 -7.70 7.07 9.71
N GLU A 59 -6.78 8.00 9.84
CA GLU A 59 -5.85 8.34 8.75
C GLU A 59 -4.91 7.17 8.47
N ILE A 60 -4.59 6.92 7.20
CA ILE A 60 -3.82 5.74 6.77
C ILE A 60 -2.45 5.59 7.47
N ASN A 61 -1.82 6.68 7.88
CA ASN A 61 -0.49 6.68 8.51
C ASN A 61 -0.54 6.71 10.05
N THR A 62 -1.72 6.63 10.67
CA THR A 62 -1.83 6.60 12.13
C THR A 62 -1.50 5.22 12.67
N PRO A 63 -0.61 5.09 13.67
CA PRO A 63 -0.20 3.79 14.19
C PRO A 63 -1.24 3.16 15.14
N PHE A 64 -2.18 3.94 15.66
CA PHE A 64 -3.21 3.50 16.61
C PHE A 64 -4.58 4.06 16.25
N CYS A 65 -5.61 3.29 16.58
CA CYS A 65 -6.99 3.76 16.48
C CYS A 65 -7.26 4.86 17.50
N SER A 66 -7.81 5.98 17.04
CA SER A 66 -8.12 7.14 17.88
C SER A 66 -9.23 6.89 18.91
N ILE A 67 -10.03 5.83 18.73
CA ILE A 67 -11.16 5.49 19.60
C ILE A 67 -10.82 4.35 20.58
N CYS A 68 -10.31 3.22 20.08
CA CYS A 68 -10.10 2.02 20.92
C CYS A 68 -8.62 1.74 21.25
N GLY A 69 -7.67 2.48 20.67
CA GLY A 69 -6.24 2.29 20.91
C GLY A 69 -5.63 1.04 20.27
N GLN A 70 -6.38 0.26 19.48
CA GLN A 70 -5.82 -0.88 18.73
C GLN A 70 -4.69 -0.40 17.82
N ILE A 71 -3.60 -1.17 17.76
CA ILE A 71 -2.53 -0.94 16.79
C ILE A 71 -3.08 -1.17 15.38
N LEU A 72 -3.00 -0.14 14.55
CA LEU A 72 -3.36 -0.20 13.14
C LEU A 72 -2.11 -0.63 12.36
N ARG A 73 -2.28 -1.61 11.48
CA ARG A 73 -1.23 -2.01 10.54
C ARG A 73 -1.52 -1.29 9.22
N PRO A 74 -0.79 -0.24 8.86
CA PRO A 74 -0.95 0.37 7.55
C PRO A 74 -0.65 -0.67 6.46
N SER A 75 -1.51 -0.73 5.45
CA SER A 75 -1.30 -1.46 4.22
C SER A 75 -0.03 -0.93 3.54
N LYS A 76 1.06 -1.68 3.64
CA LYS A 76 2.24 -1.69 2.75
C LYS A 76 2.44 -0.38 1.95
N GLU A 77 3.13 0.61 2.50
CA GLU A 77 3.83 1.67 1.73
C GLU A 77 3.04 2.30 0.54
N ILE A 78 1.71 2.41 0.57
CA ILE A 78 0.94 3.00 -0.56
C ILE A 78 1.11 4.52 -0.64
N VAL A 79 1.80 5.14 0.32
CA VAL A 79 2.25 6.54 0.27
C VAL A 79 3.76 6.60 -0.04
N SER A 80 4.18 6.04 -1.17
CA SER A 80 5.53 6.25 -1.71
C SER A 80 5.51 6.82 -3.14
N SER A 81 4.47 7.57 -3.50
CA SER A 81 4.45 8.28 -4.79
C SER A 81 3.91 9.69 -4.69
N GLU A 82 4.31 10.45 -3.67
CA GLU A 82 4.60 11.88 -3.85
C GLU A 82 5.86 12.22 -3.03
N ASN A 83 6.94 12.55 -3.75
CA ASN A 83 8.24 13.08 -3.27
C ASN A 83 9.30 12.11 -2.73
N ASN A 84 9.92 11.38 -3.65
CA ASN A 84 11.39 11.20 -3.66
C ASN A 84 11.86 10.65 -5.01
N ASN A 85 12.24 11.59 -5.87
CA ASN A 85 13.30 11.34 -6.84
C ASN A 85 14.47 10.66 -6.12
N THR A 86 14.97 9.58 -6.72
CA THR A 86 16.15 8.76 -6.36
C THR A 86 15.88 7.44 -5.63
N PHE A 87 15.10 6.54 -6.24
CA PHE A 87 15.37 5.11 -6.08
C PHE A 87 16.32 4.66 -7.19
N LYS A 88 17.64 4.65 -6.92
CA LYS A 88 18.63 3.94 -7.75
C LYS A 88 19.02 2.64 -7.05
N PRO A 89 18.40 1.49 -7.38
CA PRO A 89 18.95 0.21 -6.97
C PRO A 89 20.16 -0.11 -7.87
N ARG A 90 21.37 0.11 -7.35
CA ARG A 90 22.60 -0.45 -7.95
C ARG A 90 22.91 -1.78 -7.28
N PHE A 91 22.47 -2.87 -7.91
CA PHE A 91 22.95 -4.21 -7.55
C PHE A 91 23.33 -5.00 -8.81
N TYR A 92 24.45 -4.63 -9.43
CA TYR A 92 25.24 -5.53 -10.29
C TYR A 92 26.68 -5.51 -9.79
N ALA A 93 26.91 -6.02 -8.58
CA ALA A 93 28.25 -6.17 -8.01
C ALA A 93 28.83 -7.59 -8.12
N SER A 94 28.16 -8.49 -8.86
CA SER A 94 28.58 -9.89 -8.98
C SER A 94 28.95 -10.33 -10.40
N LEU A 95 28.53 -9.64 -11.45
CA LEU A 95 28.83 -10.00 -12.85
C LEU A 95 30.10 -9.32 -13.42
N THR A 96 30.53 -8.19 -12.86
CA THR A 96 31.73 -7.47 -13.36
C THR A 96 33.04 -8.15 -12.94
N PHE A 97 33.09 -8.78 -11.77
CA PHE A 97 34.30 -9.47 -11.29
C PHE A 97 34.62 -10.73 -12.11
N ILE A 98 33.60 -11.44 -12.59
CA ILE A 98 33.78 -12.68 -13.38
C ILE A 98 34.32 -12.36 -14.78
N ALA A 99 33.89 -11.26 -15.40
CA ALA A 99 34.42 -10.84 -16.70
C ALA A 99 35.89 -10.40 -16.61
N LEU A 100 36.28 -9.68 -15.55
CA LEU A 100 37.66 -9.23 -15.34
C LEU A 100 38.62 -10.41 -15.07
N SER A 101 38.20 -11.43 -14.33
CA SER A 101 39.03 -12.61 -14.07
C SER A 101 39.23 -13.48 -15.31
N ILE A 102 38.21 -13.60 -16.19
CA ILE A 102 38.35 -14.33 -17.46
C ILE A 102 39.29 -13.59 -18.43
N MET A 103 39.22 -12.27 -18.50
CA MET A 103 40.11 -11.47 -19.35
C MET A 103 41.58 -11.50 -18.91
N ILE A 104 41.84 -11.59 -17.59
CA ILE A 104 43.21 -11.73 -17.07
C ILE A 104 43.75 -13.14 -17.36
N LEU A 105 42.96 -14.19 -17.16
CA LEU A 105 43.39 -15.57 -17.46
C LEU A 105 43.62 -15.80 -18.96
N GLY A 106 42.83 -15.17 -19.83
CA GLY A 106 43.00 -15.25 -21.29
C GLY A 106 44.19 -14.45 -21.84
N LEU A 107 44.80 -13.56 -21.05
CA LEU A 107 46.01 -12.82 -21.45
C LEU A 107 47.30 -13.57 -21.08
N PHE A 108 47.21 -14.58 -20.20
CA PHE A 108 48.33 -15.39 -19.71
C PHE A 108 48.33 -16.83 -20.26
N LEU A 109 47.47 -17.13 -21.24
CA LEU A 109 47.40 -18.39 -21.99
C LEU A 109 47.79 -18.18 -23.45
#